data_AF-X0Y1G4-F1
#
_entry.id   AF-X0Y1G4-F1
#
_cell.length_a   1.000
_cell.length_b   1.000
_cell.length_c   1.000
_cell.angle_alpha   90.00
_cell.angle_beta   90.00
_cell.angle_gamma   90.00
#
_symmetry.space_group_name_H-M   'P 1'
#
loop_
_entity.id
_entity.type
_entity.pdbx_description
1 polymer ?
#
loop_
_entity_poly.entity_id
_entity_poly.type
_entity_poly.pdbx_seq_one_letter_code
_entity_poly.pdbx_strand_id
1 'polypeptide(L)'
;KDWLIYSYESSIADKSTLQTCFNTNSAYQGLRVPVKKENDYFLPDFQARYLTEDVPFGLIVIKSIAQLVAVETPVIDEIILTIGQWMGKEYIRGGFLEGKDIKDTRIPQNYGIKHLEEIIIY
;
A
#
# COMPACT_ATOMS: atom_id res chain seq x y z
N LYS A 1 4.54 6.53 15.39
CA LYS A 1 3.45 6.08 16.31
C LYS A 1 2.53 7.23 16.72
N ASP A 2 2.97 8.48 16.54
CA ASP A 2 2.27 9.67 17.04
C ASP A 2 0.85 9.82 16.49
N TRP A 3 0.65 9.55 15.18
CA TRP A 3 -0.70 9.53 14.59
C TRP A 3 -1.64 8.52 15.26
N LEU A 4 -1.18 7.29 15.54
CA LEU A 4 -1.98 6.28 16.23
C LEU A 4 -2.37 6.72 17.64
N ILE A 5 -1.43 7.31 18.38
CA ILE A 5 -1.70 7.81 19.73
C ILE A 5 -2.70 8.96 19.65
N TYR A 6 -2.53 9.91 18.75
CA TYR A 6 -3.45 11.02 18.55
C TYR A 6 -4.87 10.55 18.19
N SER A 7 -4.99 9.57 17.29
CA SER A 7 -6.30 9.12 16.78
C SER A 7 -7.00 8.10 17.68
N TYR A 8 -6.27 7.28 18.42
CA TYR A 8 -6.80 6.14 19.19
C TYR A 8 -6.36 6.16 20.66
N GLU A 9 -6.03 7.34 21.21
CA GLU A 9 -5.41 7.47 22.54
C GLU A 9 -6.12 6.65 23.62
N SER A 10 -7.45 6.79 23.67
CA SER A 10 -8.33 6.14 24.65
C SER A 10 -8.49 4.63 24.45
N SER A 11 -8.10 4.12 23.28
CA SER A 11 -8.24 2.72 22.90
C SER A 11 -6.94 1.91 23.02
N ILE A 12 -5.79 2.56 23.20
CA ILE A 12 -4.46 1.92 23.27
C ILE A 12 -4.00 1.75 24.72
N ALA A 13 -3.82 0.51 25.17
CA ALA A 13 -3.35 0.23 26.54
C ALA A 13 -1.84 0.43 26.74
N ASP A 14 -0.99 0.05 25.77
CA ASP A 14 0.46 0.22 25.84
C ASP A 14 1.01 1.02 24.66
N LYS A 15 1.47 2.25 24.97
CA LYS A 15 1.97 3.24 24.00
C LYS A 15 3.51 3.25 23.86
N SER A 16 4.21 2.27 24.45
CA SER A 16 5.68 2.22 24.50
C SER A 16 6.32 2.12 23.11
N THR A 17 5.79 1.27 22.23
CA THR A 17 6.30 1.05 20.86
C THR A 17 5.18 1.12 19.82
N LEU A 18 5.53 1.24 18.54
CA LEU A 18 4.54 1.17 17.46
C LEU A 18 3.81 -0.19 17.46
N GLN A 19 4.53 -1.28 17.70
CA GLN A 19 3.98 -2.63 17.76
C GLN A 19 2.99 -2.78 18.92
N THR A 20 3.33 -2.32 20.12
CA THR A 20 2.42 -2.38 21.27
C THR A 20 1.19 -1.50 21.07
N CYS A 21 1.34 -0.35 20.39
CA CYS A 21 0.20 0.50 20.01
C CYS A 21 -0.82 -0.27 19.16
N PHE A 22 -0.37 -1.01 18.13
CA PHE A 22 -1.27 -1.82 17.32
C PHE A 22 -1.87 -2.99 18.10
N ASN A 23 -1.03 -3.76 18.80
CA ASN A 23 -1.44 -5.00 19.45
C ASN A 23 -2.37 -4.79 20.66
N THR A 24 -2.33 -3.60 21.27
CA THR A 24 -3.14 -3.27 22.46
C THR A 24 -4.24 -2.26 22.17
N ASN A 25 -4.52 -1.96 20.90
CA ASN A 25 -5.62 -1.09 20.49
C ASN A 25 -6.95 -1.85 20.49
N SER A 26 -7.83 -1.55 21.44
CA SER A 26 -9.15 -2.20 21.55
C SER A 26 -10.05 -1.91 20.34
N ALA A 27 -9.84 -0.80 19.63
CA ALA A 27 -10.61 -0.46 18.42
C ALA A 27 -10.38 -1.42 17.24
N TYR A 28 -9.30 -2.22 17.28
CA TYR A 28 -9.00 -3.24 16.26
C TYR A 28 -9.46 -4.65 16.67
N GLN A 29 -10.08 -4.81 17.84
CA GLN A 29 -10.60 -6.10 18.27
C GLN A 29 -11.70 -6.58 17.33
N GLY A 30 -11.59 -7.85 16.92
CA GLY A 30 -12.55 -8.48 16.02
C GLY A 30 -12.26 -8.28 14.54
N LEU A 31 -11.31 -7.41 14.16
CA LEU A 31 -10.85 -7.33 12.78
C LEU A 31 -10.21 -8.67 12.35
N ARG A 32 -10.50 -9.10 11.13
CA ARG A 32 -10.00 -10.34 10.52
C ARG A 32 -9.55 -10.05 9.11
N VAL A 33 -8.55 -10.81 8.66
CA VAL A 33 -8.07 -10.75 7.28
C VAL A 33 -9.15 -11.33 6.35
N PRO A 34 -9.43 -10.72 5.19
CA PRO A 34 -10.35 -11.30 4.22
C PRO A 34 -9.78 -12.60 3.68
N VAL A 35 -10.59 -13.66 3.71
CA VAL A 35 -10.21 -15.01 3.29
C VAL A 35 -11.32 -15.63 2.42
N LYS A 36 -10.92 -16.54 1.53
CA LYS A 36 -11.82 -17.42 0.80
C LYS A 36 -11.71 -18.83 1.37
N LYS A 37 -12.85 -19.50 1.53
CA LYS A 37 -12.88 -20.91 1.91
C LYS A 37 -12.50 -21.76 0.69
N GLU A 38 -11.55 -22.66 0.87
CA GLU A 38 -11.13 -23.64 -0.11
C GLU A 38 -11.06 -25.02 0.56
N ASN A 39 -12.04 -25.87 0.27
CA ASN A 39 -12.26 -27.14 0.98
C ASN A 39 -12.34 -26.92 2.51
N ASP A 40 -11.44 -27.54 3.26
CA ASP A 40 -11.34 -27.44 4.73
C ASP A 40 -10.38 -26.33 5.20
N TYR A 41 -9.84 -25.53 4.27
CA TYR A 41 -8.89 -24.46 4.56
C TYR A 41 -9.45 -23.08 4.18
N PHE A 42 -8.78 -22.04 4.68
CA PHE A 42 -9.01 -20.66 4.30
C PHE A 42 -7.73 -20.08 3.70
N LEU A 43 -7.82 -19.57 2.47
CA LEU A 43 -6.73 -18.85 1.82
C LEU A 43 -6.98 -17.34 1.86
N PRO A 44 -5.92 -16.50 1.90
CA PRO A 44 -6.07 -15.06 1.76
C PRO A 44 -6.83 -14.69 0.49
N ASP A 45 -7.79 -13.77 0.60
CA ASP A 45 -8.46 -13.24 -0.57
C ASP A 45 -7.64 -12.12 -1.21
N PHE A 46 -6.77 -12.47 -2.17
CA PHE A 46 -5.98 -11.49 -2.90
C PHE A 46 -6.80 -10.58 -3.84
N GLN A 47 -8.11 -10.81 -3.98
CA GLN A 47 -9.02 -9.93 -4.72
C GLN A 47 -9.71 -8.90 -3.82
N ALA A 48 -9.46 -8.95 -2.50
CA ALA A 48 -10.00 -7.96 -1.57
C ALA A 48 -9.52 -6.54 -1.90
N ARG A 49 -10.36 -5.55 -1.59
CA ARG A 49 -10.11 -4.12 -1.89
C ARG A 49 -8.83 -3.57 -1.25
N TYR A 50 -8.37 -4.14 -0.13
CA TYR A 50 -7.06 -3.82 0.45
C TYR A 50 -5.91 -3.95 -0.54
N LEU A 51 -6.01 -4.86 -1.52
CA LEU A 51 -4.99 -5.02 -2.55
C LEU A 51 -5.43 -4.40 -3.87
N THR A 52 -6.66 -4.70 -4.31
CA THR A 52 -7.14 -4.26 -5.62
C THR A 52 -7.39 -2.76 -5.72
N GLU A 53 -7.49 -2.05 -4.59
CA GLU A 53 -7.67 -0.59 -4.55
C GLU A 53 -6.45 0.15 -3.99
N ASP A 54 -6.00 -0.20 -2.77
CA ASP A 54 -4.94 0.57 -2.09
C ASP A 54 -3.59 0.49 -2.83
N VAL A 55 -3.35 -0.57 -3.59
CA VAL A 55 -2.07 -0.77 -4.31
C VAL A 55 -2.03 0.06 -5.60
N PRO A 56 -2.91 -0.16 -6.61
CA PRO A 56 -2.87 0.60 -7.86
C PRO A 56 -3.25 2.08 -7.73
N PHE A 57 -3.99 2.45 -6.68
CA PHE A 57 -4.49 3.82 -6.52
C PHE A 57 -3.91 4.56 -5.31
N GLY A 58 -3.13 3.89 -4.46
CA GLY A 58 -2.43 4.49 -3.31
C GLY A 58 -0.93 4.26 -3.36
N LEU A 59 -0.48 3.03 -3.08
CA LEU A 59 0.94 2.71 -2.92
C LEU A 59 1.76 2.99 -4.18
N ILE A 60 1.26 2.61 -5.36
CA ILE A 60 1.95 2.86 -6.63
C ILE A 60 1.99 4.35 -6.96
N VAL A 61 0.94 5.10 -6.60
CA VAL A 61 0.91 6.57 -6.76
C VAL A 61 1.99 7.21 -5.88
N ILE A 62 2.13 6.79 -4.63
CA ILE A 62 3.19 7.26 -3.73
C ILE A 62 4.58 6.96 -4.32
N LYS A 63 4.82 5.73 -4.80
CA LYS A 63 6.08 5.35 -5.46
C LYS A 63 6.36 6.23 -6.68
N SER A 64 5.33 6.52 -7.49
CA SER A 64 5.48 7.33 -8.70
C SER A 64 5.90 8.76 -8.40
N ILE A 65 5.36 9.37 -7.33
CA ILE A 65 5.74 10.70 -6.88
C ILE A 65 7.17 10.67 -6.35
N ALA A 66 7.52 9.65 -5.55
CA ALA A 66 8.89 9.48 -5.05
C ALA A 66 9.91 9.37 -6.21
N GLN A 67 9.56 8.67 -7.30
CA GLN A 67 10.40 8.57 -8.49
C GLN A 67 10.57 9.92 -9.22
N LEU A 68 9.51 10.74 -9.30
CA LEU A 68 9.59 12.09 -9.90
C LEU A 68 10.56 13.01 -9.15
N VAL A 69 10.68 12.83 -7.83
CA VAL A 69 11.57 13.63 -6.98
C VAL A 69 12.88 12.93 -6.64
N ALA A 70 13.19 11.82 -7.33
CA ALA A 70 14.39 11.02 -7.13
C ALA A 70 14.63 10.54 -5.67
N VAL A 71 13.55 10.21 -4.95
CA VAL A 71 13.61 9.63 -3.60
C VAL A 71 13.48 8.11 -3.68
N GLU A 72 14.51 7.41 -3.21
CA GLU A 72 14.50 5.96 -3.12
C GLU A 72 13.51 5.46 -2.05
N THR A 73 12.83 4.36 -2.36
CA THR A 73 11.77 3.80 -1.52
C THR A 73 11.85 2.27 -1.49
N PRO A 74 13.00 1.69 -1.05
CA PRO A 74 13.29 0.27 -1.20
C PRO A 74 12.26 -0.65 -0.52
N VAL A 75 11.71 -0.24 0.62
CA VAL A 75 10.66 -1.00 1.33
C VAL A 75 9.35 -1.00 0.54
N ILE A 76 8.99 0.11 -0.11
CA ILE A 76 7.80 0.18 -0.97
C ILE A 76 8.01 -0.71 -2.20
N ASP A 77 9.22 -0.74 -2.76
CA ASP A 77 9.55 -1.60 -3.89
C ASP A 77 9.40 -3.08 -3.56
N GLU A 78 9.93 -3.52 -2.41
CA GLU A 78 9.78 -4.89 -1.92
C GLU A 78 8.30 -5.28 -1.75
N ILE A 79 7.49 -4.38 -1.16
CA ILE A 79 6.05 -4.58 -0.97
C ILE A 79 5.34 -4.70 -2.32
N ILE A 80 5.59 -3.78 -3.27
CA ILE A 80 4.96 -3.80 -4.60
C ILE A 80 5.33 -5.08 -5.36
N LEU A 81 6.59 -5.51 -5.31
CA LEU A 81 7.05 -6.75 -5.95
C LEU A 81 6.34 -7.99 -5.36
N THR A 82 6.24 -8.06 -4.04
CA THR A 82 5.57 -9.18 -3.34
C THR A 82 4.08 -9.23 -3.64
N ILE A 83 3.39 -8.09 -3.53
CA ILE A 83 1.95 -8.00 -3.80
C ILE A 83 1.64 -8.27 -5.27
N GLY A 84 2.49 -7.80 -6.19
CA GLY A 84 2.36 -8.09 -7.62
C GLY A 84 2.31 -9.59 -7.90
N GLN A 85 3.17 -10.39 -7.24
CA GLN A 85 3.16 -11.84 -7.35
C GLN A 85 1.83 -12.45 -6.88
N TRP A 86 1.29 -11.99 -5.75
CA TRP A 86 0.02 -12.49 -5.21
C TRP A 86 -1.18 -12.14 -6.09
N MET A 87 -1.16 -10.96 -6.72
CA MET A 87 -2.24 -10.46 -7.57
C MET A 87 -2.11 -10.91 -9.04
N GLY A 88 -0.99 -11.52 -9.43
CA GLY A 88 -0.68 -11.81 -10.84
C GLY A 88 -0.45 -10.54 -11.66
N LYS A 89 0.05 -9.47 -11.04
CA LYS A 89 0.29 -8.15 -11.62
C LYS A 89 1.78 -7.79 -11.62
N GLU A 90 2.21 -7.03 -12.61
CA GLU A 90 3.59 -6.54 -12.73
C GLU A 90 3.60 -5.02 -12.86
N TYR A 91 4.09 -4.33 -11.83
CA TYR A 91 4.16 -2.88 -11.76
C TYR A 91 5.59 -2.34 -11.86
N ILE A 92 6.58 -3.05 -11.29
CA ILE A 92 8.00 -2.66 -11.30
C ILE A 92 8.77 -3.56 -12.25
N ARG A 93 9.65 -2.94 -13.06
CA ARG A 93 10.66 -3.62 -13.89
C ARG A 93 11.97 -2.84 -13.81
N GLY A 94 13.05 -3.52 -13.44
CA GLY A 94 14.38 -2.89 -13.33
C GLY A 94 14.45 -1.76 -12.29
N GLY A 95 13.60 -1.79 -11.25
CA GLY A 95 13.52 -0.76 -10.22
C GLY A 95 12.62 0.45 -10.57
N PHE A 96 12.07 0.49 -11.78
CA PHE A 96 11.21 1.57 -12.26
C PHE A 96 9.76 1.09 -12.44
N LEU A 97 8.80 2.01 -12.34
CA LEU A 97 7.37 1.77 -12.61
C LEU A 97 7.10 1.58 -14.12
N GLU A 98 7.61 0.50 -14.69
CA GLU A 98 7.50 0.14 -16.11
C GLU A 98 6.95 -1.27 -16.36
N GLY A 99 6.32 -1.87 -15.34
CA GLY A 99 5.67 -3.16 -15.48
C GLY A 99 4.47 -3.11 -16.43
N LYS A 100 4.10 -4.26 -17.03
CA LYS A 100 3.04 -4.32 -18.05
C LYS A 100 1.65 -3.85 -17.56
N ASP A 101 1.41 -3.88 -16.25
CA ASP A 101 0.13 -3.52 -15.63
C ASP A 101 0.11 -2.06 -15.13
N ILE A 102 1.18 -1.27 -15.34
CA ILE A 102 1.27 0.10 -14.81
C ILE A 102 0.19 1.03 -15.38
N LYS A 103 -0.27 0.77 -16.61
CA LYS A 103 -1.35 1.53 -17.27
C LYS A 103 -2.70 1.43 -16.54
N ASP A 104 -2.91 0.42 -15.71
CA ASP A 104 -4.15 0.21 -14.95
C ASP A 104 -4.16 1.01 -13.63
N THR A 105 -3.09 1.75 -13.34
CA THR A 105 -2.89 2.51 -12.10
C THR A 105 -3.19 3.99 -12.28
N ARG A 106 -3.28 4.76 -11.19
CA ARG A 106 -3.52 6.21 -11.21
C ARG A 106 -2.27 7.06 -11.02
N ILE A 107 -1.12 6.59 -11.50
CA ILE A 107 0.10 7.39 -11.44
C ILE A 107 -0.02 8.66 -12.30
N PRO A 108 0.58 9.80 -11.91
CA PRO A 108 0.54 11.03 -12.70
C PRO A 108 1.02 10.87 -14.14
N GLN A 109 2.00 9.98 -14.38
CA GLN A 109 2.56 9.71 -15.70
C GLN A 109 1.55 9.14 -16.69
N ASN A 110 0.52 8.42 -16.21
CA ASN A 110 -0.58 7.93 -17.07
C ASN A 110 -1.48 9.07 -17.56
N TYR A 111 -1.39 10.25 -16.94
CA TYR A 111 -2.10 11.47 -17.33
C TYR A 111 -1.20 12.49 -18.03
N GLY A 112 0.03 12.10 -18.39
CA GLY A 112 0.98 12.95 -19.10
C GLY A 112 1.86 13.83 -18.20
N ILE A 113 1.71 13.75 -16.87
CA ILE A 113 2.49 14.51 -15.89
C ILE A 113 3.85 13.81 -15.71
N LYS A 114 4.94 14.49 -16.08
CA LYS A 114 6.30 13.91 -16.09
C LYS A 114 7.26 14.59 -15.13
N HIS A 115 6.87 15.75 -14.61
CA HIS A 115 7.66 16.57 -13.70
C HIS A 115 6.83 16.94 -12.45
N LEU A 116 7.51 17.18 -11.34
CA LEU A 116 6.85 17.50 -10.06
C LEU A 116 6.04 18.79 -10.16
N GLU A 117 6.54 19.78 -10.88
CA GLU A 117 5.94 21.10 -11.04
C GLU A 117 4.55 21.00 -11.68
N GLU A 118 4.35 20.03 -12.57
CA GLU A 118 3.08 19.77 -13.25
C GLU A 118 2.00 19.23 -12.29
N ILE A 119 2.38 18.63 -11.16
CA ILE A 119 1.43 18.12 -10.14
C ILE A 119 0.75 19.28 -9.40
N ILE A 120 1.47 20.37 -9.15
CA ILE A 120 1.03 21.47 -8.27
C ILE A 120 0.16 22.48 -9.04
N ILE A 121 0.25 22.47 -10.37
CA ILE A 121 -0.44 23.42 -11.27
C ILE A 121 -1.81 22.88 -11.71
N TYR A 122 -2.07 21.58 -11.54
CA TYR A 122 -3.30 20.89 -11.96
C TYR A 122 -4.44 21.05 -10.93
#